data_AF-A0AAD4Y8I4-F1
#
_entry.id   AF-A0AAD4Y8I4-F1
#
_cell.length_a   1.000
_cell.length_b   1.000
_cell.length_c   1.000
_cell.angle_alpha   90.00
_cell.angle_beta   90.00
_cell.angle_gamma   90.00
#
_symmetry.space_group_name_H-M   'P 1'
#
loop_
_entity.id
_entity.type
_entity.pdbx_description
1 polymer ?
#
loop_
_entity_poly.entity_id
_entity_poly.type
_entity_poly.pdbx_seq_one_letter_code
_entity_poly.pdbx_strand_id
1 'polypeptide(L)'
;MESQKANATAATSSVPTKHEFSVDMTCEACANTVTHILNKLGGVQFDIDLPNKKVCITSEHSVDTLLETLGKTGKAVSYLGPK
;
A
#
# COMPACT_ATOMS: atom_id res chain seq x y z
N MET A 1 -20.48 24.25 17.99
CA MET A 1 -21.63 23.38 18.29
C MET A 1 -22.51 23.40 17.06
N GLU A 2 -22.63 22.39 16.23
CA GLU A 2 -22.09 21.04 16.21
C GLU A 2 -21.78 20.68 14.75
N SER A 3 -20.64 20.05 14.56
CA SER A 3 -20.21 19.48 13.29
C SER A 3 -21.06 18.27 12.96
N GLN A 4 -21.69 18.25 11.79
CA GLN A 4 -22.09 17.01 11.14
C GLN A 4 -21.66 17.02 9.67
N LYS A 5 -20.65 16.22 9.38
CA LYS A 5 -20.61 15.40 8.17
C LYS A 5 -20.16 14.01 8.59
N ALA A 6 -21.13 13.09 8.61
CA ALA A 6 -20.88 11.66 8.62
C ALA A 6 -20.26 11.26 7.28
N ASN A 7 -19.27 10.37 7.31
CA ASN A 7 -19.26 9.28 6.35
C ASN A 7 -18.88 7.98 7.08
N ALA A 8 -19.71 6.98 6.84
CA ALA A 8 -19.69 5.67 7.46
C ALA A 8 -18.81 4.69 6.68
N THR A 9 -18.56 3.54 7.34
CA THR A 9 -18.18 2.24 6.76
C THR A 9 -16.70 2.10 6.37
N ALA A 10 -15.99 1.04 6.75
CA ALA A 10 -16.44 -0.34 6.73
C ALA A 10 -15.94 -1.17 7.92
N ALA A 11 -16.84 -2.00 8.44
CA ALA A 11 -16.49 -3.26 9.06
C ALA A 11 -15.57 -4.05 8.14
N THR A 12 -14.49 -4.64 8.64
CA THR A 12 -13.71 -5.61 7.87
C THR A 12 -13.71 -6.95 8.58
N SER A 13 -14.78 -7.69 8.29
CA SER A 13 -14.71 -9.12 8.05
C SER A 13 -13.38 -9.45 7.36
N SER A 14 -12.68 -10.48 7.87
CA SER A 14 -11.33 -10.94 7.54
C SER A 14 -11.10 -11.36 6.08
N VAL A 15 -11.42 -10.50 5.12
CA VAL A 15 -11.19 -10.71 3.69
C VAL A 15 -10.05 -9.78 3.29
N PRO A 16 -8.88 -10.32 2.90
CA PRO A 16 -7.77 -9.49 2.46
C PRO A 16 -8.15 -8.72 1.19
N THR A 17 -7.99 -7.40 1.23
CA THR A 17 -8.33 -6.48 0.14
C THR A 17 -7.10 -6.15 -0.69
N LYS A 18 -7.30 -5.93 -2.00
CA LYS A 18 -6.23 -5.54 -2.91
C LYS A 18 -6.19 -4.03 -3.10
N HIS A 19 -5.00 -3.48 -2.98
CA HIS A 19 -4.70 -2.05 -3.04
C HIS A 19 -3.60 -1.78 -4.07
N GLU A 20 -3.73 -0.73 -4.85
CA GLU A 20 -2.72 -0.29 -5.82
C GLU A 20 -2.06 1.02 -5.35
N PHE A 21 -0.73 1.06 -5.45
CA PHE A 21 0.10 2.21 -5.10
C PHE A 21 1.03 2.56 -6.26
N SER A 22 1.31 3.86 -6.41
CA SER A 22 2.43 4.35 -7.22
C SER A 22 3.62 4.58 -6.28
N VAL A 23 4.80 4.08 -6.67
CA VAL A 23 6.04 4.23 -5.90
C VAL A 23 7.16 4.64 -6.84
N ASP A 24 7.91 5.71 -6.52
CA ASP A 24 9.01 6.17 -7.37
C ASP A 24 10.22 5.21 -7.34
N MET A 25 10.13 4.16 -8.16
CA MET A 25 11.17 3.18 -8.39
C MET A 25 11.88 3.51 -9.71
N THR A 26 13.19 3.68 -9.67
CA THR A 26 14.02 4.05 -10.84
C THR A 26 14.89 2.90 -11.34
N CYS A 27 15.01 1.82 -10.57
CA CYS A 27 15.81 0.65 -10.93
C CYS A 27 15.37 -0.58 -10.10
N GLU A 28 15.90 -1.76 -10.45
CA GLU A 28 15.63 -3.01 -9.74
C GLU A 28 16.01 -2.96 -8.26
N ALA A 29 17.07 -2.23 -7.90
CA ALA A 29 17.44 -2.05 -6.49
C ALA A 29 16.35 -1.34 -5.69
N CYS A 30 15.62 -0.39 -6.31
CA CYS A 30 14.48 0.28 -5.68
C CYS A 30 13.31 -0.68 -5.45
N ALA A 31 13.02 -1.54 -6.44
CA ALA A 31 12.01 -2.58 -6.31
C ALA A 31 12.38 -3.59 -5.21
N ASN A 32 13.65 -4.00 -5.12
CA ASN A 32 14.13 -4.89 -4.07
C ASN A 32 13.99 -4.26 -2.67
N THR A 33 14.22 -2.96 -2.52
CA THR A 33 13.94 -2.27 -1.26
C THR A 33 12.47 -2.34 -0.90
N VAL A 34 11.55 -2.09 -1.84
CA VAL A 34 10.09 -2.23 -1.60
C VAL A 34 9.75 -3.66 -1.16
N THR A 35 10.23 -4.66 -1.90
CA THR A 35 10.06 -6.09 -1.58
C THR A 35 10.52 -6.40 -0.15
N HIS A 36 11.72 -5.94 0.23
CA HIS A 36 12.28 -6.21 1.55
C HIS A 36 11.42 -5.67 2.68
N ILE A 37 10.92 -4.44 2.55
CA ILE A 37 10.11 -3.85 3.62
C ILE A 37 8.71 -4.47 3.71
N LEU A 38 8.13 -4.90 2.59
CA LEU A 38 6.82 -5.56 2.56
C LEU A 38 6.94 -6.96 3.16
N ASN A 39 8.01 -7.68 2.86
CA ASN A 39 8.34 -8.94 3.52
C ASN A 39 8.55 -8.77 5.03
N LYS A 40 9.15 -7.66 5.48
CA LYS A 40 9.27 -7.33 6.91
C LYS A 40 7.93 -7.04 7.58
N LEU A 41 7.00 -6.38 6.89
CA LEU A 41 5.65 -6.16 7.40
C LEU A 41 4.91 -7.49 7.62
N GLY A 42 5.06 -8.42 6.66
CA GLY A 42 4.38 -9.72 6.70
C GLY A 42 2.86 -9.61 6.51
N GLY A 43 2.20 -10.76 6.29
CA GLY A 43 0.74 -10.77 6.05
C GLY A 43 0.31 -10.07 4.76
N VAL A 44 1.23 -9.89 3.81
CA VAL A 44 0.99 -9.24 2.52
C VAL A 44 1.34 -10.19 1.38
N GLN A 45 0.52 -10.18 0.33
CA GLN A 45 0.89 -10.67 -0.99
C GLN A 45 1.03 -9.45 -1.90
N PHE A 46 2.05 -9.41 -2.76
CA PHE A 46 2.27 -8.23 -3.59
C PHE A 46 2.87 -8.57 -4.95
N ASP A 47 2.65 -7.64 -5.88
CA ASP A 47 3.19 -7.63 -7.24
C ASP A 47 3.78 -6.26 -7.53
N ILE A 48 4.96 -6.23 -8.14
CA ILE A 48 5.69 -4.98 -8.44
C ILE A 48 5.87 -4.88 -9.94
N ASP A 49 5.28 -3.83 -10.51
CA ASP A 49 5.44 -3.44 -11.89
C ASP A 49 6.40 -2.24 -11.96
N LEU A 50 7.69 -2.55 -12.10
CA LEU A 50 8.76 -1.55 -12.18
C LEU A 50 8.59 -0.61 -13.41
N PRO A 51 8.31 -1.10 -14.63
CA PRO A 51 8.06 -0.24 -15.78
C PRO A 51 6.98 0.82 -15.54
N ASN A 52 5.88 0.46 -14.88
CA ASN A 52 4.79 1.37 -14.59
C ASN A 52 4.88 2.04 -13.21
N LYS A 53 5.93 1.76 -12.43
CA LYS A 53 6.13 2.26 -11.06
C LYS A 53 4.96 1.92 -10.12
N LYS A 54 4.36 0.74 -10.27
CA LYS A 54 3.19 0.31 -9.49
C LYS A 54 3.51 -0.83 -8.54
N VAL A 55 2.83 -0.83 -7.42
CA VAL A 55 2.85 -1.92 -6.43
C VAL A 55 1.41 -2.27 -6.09
N CYS A 56 1.02 -3.52 -6.37
CA CYS A 56 -0.27 -4.06 -5.93
C CYS A 56 -0.05 -4.87 -4.65
N ILE A 57 -0.82 -4.60 -3.60
CA ILE A 57 -0.72 -5.31 -2.31
C ILE A 57 -2.09 -5.86 -1.94
N THR A 58 -2.17 -7.16 -1.69
CA THR A 58 -3.31 -7.84 -1.09
C THR A 58 -3.01 -8.11 0.38
N SER A 59 -3.84 -7.60 1.29
CA SER A 59 -3.58 -7.61 2.74
C SER A 59 -4.83 -7.37 3.58
N GLU A 60 -4.80 -7.76 4.84
CA GLU A 60 -5.78 -7.31 5.86
C GLU A 60 -5.33 -6.02 6.58
N HIS A 61 -4.08 -5.59 6.38
CA HIS A 61 -3.57 -4.33 6.92
C HIS A 61 -4.31 -3.12 6.33
N SER A 62 -4.47 -2.06 7.12
CA SER A 62 -5.07 -0.82 6.65
C SER A 62 -4.21 -0.14 5.59
N VAL A 63 -4.84 0.67 4.74
CA VAL A 63 -4.14 1.47 3.71
C VAL A 63 -3.09 2.38 4.35
N ASP A 64 -3.36 2.95 5.53
CA ASP A 64 -2.40 3.78 6.27
C ASP A 64 -1.14 2.99 6.68
N THR A 65 -1.30 1.76 7.18
CA THR A 65 -0.16 0.88 7.50
C THR A 65 0.66 0.53 6.26
N LEU A 66 -0.01 0.30 5.12
CA LEU A 66 0.68 0.03 3.85
C LEU A 66 1.44 1.27 3.35
N LEU A 67 0.84 2.46 3.43
CA LEU A 67 1.47 3.73 3.06
C LEU A 67 2.67 4.05 3.96
N GLU A 68 2.54 3.92 5.27
CA GLU A 68 3.64 4.13 6.21
C GLU A 68 4.78 3.15 5.93
N THR A 69 4.44 1.90 5.67
CA THR A 69 5.41 0.87 5.30
C THR A 69 6.14 1.32 4.04
N LEU A 70 5.46 1.51 2.91
CA LEU A 70 6.07 1.97 1.65
C LEU A 70 6.90 3.25 1.80
N GLY A 71 6.48 4.19 2.67
CA GLY A 71 7.23 5.40 2.99
C GLY A 71 8.62 5.16 3.60
N LYS A 72 8.83 4.04 4.30
CA LYS A 72 10.15 3.64 4.85
C LYS A 72 11.21 3.39 3.79
N THR A 73 10.82 3.28 2.52
CA THR A 73 11.75 3.21 1.38
C THR A 73 12.40 4.56 1.05
N GLY A 74 11.91 5.67 1.62
CA GLY A 74 12.36 7.03 1.31
C GLY A 74 11.92 7.52 -0.08
N LYS A 75 10.93 6.87 -0.68
CA LYS A 75 10.41 7.16 -2.03
C LYS A 75 9.10 7.92 -1.95
N ALA A 76 8.77 8.64 -3.03
CA ALA A 76 7.43 9.16 -3.20
C ALA A 76 6.45 7.99 -3.37
N VAL A 77 5.38 7.98 -2.57
CA VAL A 77 4.33 6.96 -2.57
C VAL A 77 2.98 7.65 -2.65
N SER A 78 2.11 7.17 -3.54
CA SER A 78 0.73 7.63 -3.68
C SER A 78 -0.22 6.43 -3.75
N TYR A 79 -1.32 6.49 -3.01
CA TYR A 79 -2.39 5.50 -3.13
C TYR A 79 -3.22 5.75 -4.38
N LEU A 80 -3.40 4.72 -5.21
CA LEU A 80 -4.18 4.80 -6.45
C LEU A 80 -5.62 4.28 -6.28
N GLY A 81 -5.86 3.41 -5.30
CA GLY A 81 -7.18 2.90 -4.99
C GLY A 81 -7.23 1.39 -4.76
N PRO A 82 -8.43 0.85 -4.45
CA PRO A 82 -8.65 -0.59 -4.42
C PRO A 82 -8.60 -1.19 -5.84
N LYS A 83 -8.31 -2.48 -5.95
CA LYS A 83 -8.22 -3.21 -7.23
C LYS A 83 -9.02 -4.50 -7.22
#